data_AF-A0A0G1N9M2-F1
#
_entry.id   AF-A0A0G1N9M2-F1
#
_cell.length_a   1.000
_cell.length_b   1.000
_cell.length_c   1.000
_cell.angle_alpha   90.00
_cell.angle_beta   90.00
_cell.angle_gamma   90.00
#
_symmetry.space_group_name_H-M   'P 1'
#
loop_
_entity.id
_entity.type
_entity.pdbx_description
1 polymer ?
#
loop_
_entity_poly.entity_id
_entity_poly.type
_entity_poly.pdbx_seq_one_letter_code
_entity_poly.pdbx_strand_id
1 'polypeptide(L)'
;MMDYKQLWQSVLVEIELSISSANFTTWFKDTRIVKEDGGVVILSVPNAFVKEWLLTKYHNSILRSLRNLENSIHAIEYVVNKEETRKREERPSQEIHTKELPLLEATVNKDDNLNPRYTFETFVIGPFNELAHAAAQAVIKKPGIMYNPLFIHGATGHGKTHLIQAIGNHIKTTNPSKKVYYMTSEQFGQDCMNALQNQKMTVFKEKYRKYDVLIVDDIQFFSDKQKFQEELFHLFNTLYDNNRQIIFSSDKHPYFITGLEERLKSRLSAGMTVDIPAPDKESRIAIISRKALRS
;
A
#
# COMPACT_ATOMS: atom_id res chain seq x y z
N MET A 1 -39.91 -0.01 -15.05
CA MET A 1 -39.16 0.02 -13.78
C MET A 1 -37.88 -0.75 -14.05
N MET A 2 -36.75 -0.07 -14.22
CA MET A 2 -35.50 -0.75 -14.54
C MET A 2 -35.06 -1.62 -13.36
N ASP A 3 -34.58 -2.82 -13.63
CA ASP A 3 -33.95 -3.67 -12.62
C ASP A 3 -32.67 -2.99 -12.14
N TYR A 4 -32.56 -2.71 -10.84
CA TYR A 4 -31.36 -2.07 -10.24
C TYR A 4 -30.08 -2.83 -10.55
N LYS A 5 -30.17 -4.14 -10.78
CA LYS A 5 -29.04 -4.96 -11.22
C LYS A 5 -28.60 -4.61 -12.64
N GLN A 6 -29.55 -4.40 -13.56
CA GLN A 6 -29.26 -4.01 -14.94
C GLN A 6 -28.75 -2.56 -15.00
N LEU A 7 -29.38 -1.64 -14.27
CA LEU A 7 -28.93 -0.25 -14.18
C LEU A 7 -27.49 -0.15 -13.68
N TRP A 8 -27.16 -0.87 -12.59
CA TRP A 8 -25.81 -0.86 -12.06
C TRP A 8 -24.80 -1.53 -13.01
N GLN A 9 -25.19 -2.61 -13.70
CA GLN A 9 -24.32 -3.24 -14.70
C GLN A 9 -23.98 -2.29 -15.86
N SER A 10 -24.94 -1.49 -16.34
CA SER A 10 -24.67 -0.49 -17.38
C SER A 10 -23.69 0.58 -16.91
N VAL A 11 -23.82 1.06 -15.67
CA VAL A 11 -22.86 1.99 -15.05
C VAL A 11 -21.48 1.36 -14.92
N LEU A 12 -21.40 0.10 -14.48
CA LEU A 12 -20.14 -0.62 -14.33
C LEU A 12 -19.41 -0.76 -15.67
N VAL A 13 -20.11 -1.06 -16.76
CA VAL A 13 -19.52 -1.14 -18.11
C VAL A 13 -18.96 0.22 -18.55
N GLU A 14 -19.70 1.30 -18.35
CA GLU A 14 -19.21 2.66 -18.70
C GLU A 14 -17.96 3.04 -17.90
N ILE A 15 -17.95 2.71 -16.60
CA ILE A 15 -16.81 2.97 -15.72
C ILE A 15 -15.60 2.11 -16.12
N GLU A 16 -15.80 0.82 -16.41
CA GLU A 16 -14.73 -0.11 -16.81
C GLU A 16 -14.00 0.36 -18.08
N LEU A 17 -14.70 0.98 -19.02
CA LEU A 17 -14.10 1.57 -20.23
C LEU A 17 -13.24 2.81 -19.94
N SER A 18 -13.42 3.44 -18.77
CA SER A 18 -12.76 4.70 -18.39
C SER A 18 -11.59 4.53 -17.43
N ILE A 19 -11.39 3.34 -16.86
CA ILE A 19 -10.35 3.06 -15.85
C ILE A 19 -9.60 1.76 -16.14
N SER A 20 -8.44 1.56 -15.51
CA SER A 20 -7.70 0.30 -15.63
C SER A 20 -8.45 -0.87 -14.96
N SER A 21 -8.31 -2.08 -15.51
CA SER A 21 -8.95 -3.29 -15.00
C SER A 21 -8.58 -3.60 -13.54
N ALA A 22 -7.37 -3.23 -13.11
CA ALA A 22 -6.91 -3.38 -11.73
C ALA A 22 -7.70 -2.47 -10.76
N ASN A 23 -7.96 -1.21 -11.14
CA ASN A 23 -8.77 -0.29 -10.35
C ASN A 23 -10.25 -0.73 -10.36
N PHE A 24 -10.76 -1.15 -11.51
CA PHE A 24 -12.13 -1.66 -11.61
C PHE A 24 -12.38 -2.84 -10.68
N THR A 25 -11.50 -3.85 -10.73
CA THR A 25 -11.58 -5.05 -9.89
C THR A 25 -11.52 -4.72 -8.40
N THR A 26 -10.68 -3.76 -8.02
CA THR A 26 -10.45 -3.40 -6.60
C THR A 26 -11.61 -2.62 -5.99
N TRP A 27 -12.25 -1.73 -6.76
CA TRP A 27 -13.18 -0.74 -6.20
C TRP A 27 -14.65 -0.98 -6.55
N PHE A 28 -14.93 -1.66 -7.66
CA PHE A 28 -16.29 -1.75 -8.22
C PHE A 28 -16.88 -3.16 -8.21
N LYS A 29 -16.05 -4.22 -8.10
CA LYS A 29 -16.48 -5.62 -8.24
C LYS A 29 -17.59 -6.05 -7.27
N ASP A 30 -17.49 -5.66 -6.01
CA ASP A 30 -18.44 -6.06 -4.95
C ASP A 30 -19.39 -4.91 -4.57
N THR A 31 -19.79 -4.11 -5.56
CA THR A 31 -20.72 -2.99 -5.38
C THR A 31 -22.07 -3.27 -6.05
N ARG A 32 -23.16 -2.78 -5.45
CA ARG A 32 -24.52 -2.94 -6.01
C ARG A 32 -25.46 -1.85 -5.53
N ILE A 33 -26.42 -1.46 -6.35
CA ILE A 33 -27.53 -0.61 -5.92
C ILE A 33 -28.46 -1.43 -5.03
N VAL A 34 -28.77 -0.91 -3.85
CA VAL A 34 -29.66 -1.56 -2.87
C VAL A 34 -31.09 -1.07 -3.02
N LYS A 35 -31.24 0.24 -3.18
CA LYS A 35 -32.53 0.91 -3.35
C LYS A 35 -32.32 2.30 -3.93
N GLU A 36 -33.38 2.84 -4.49
CA GLU A 36 -33.49 4.24 -4.87
C GLU A 36 -34.68 4.84 -4.11
N ASP A 37 -34.48 6.00 -3.49
CA ASP A 37 -35.53 6.71 -2.77
C ASP A 37 -35.56 8.17 -3.22
N GLY A 38 -36.65 8.59 -3.86
CA GLY A 38 -36.86 9.97 -4.29
C GLY A 38 -35.77 10.56 -5.19
N GLY A 39 -35.08 9.77 -6.01
CA GLY A 39 -33.96 10.20 -6.85
C GLY A 39 -32.58 10.14 -6.18
N VAL A 40 -32.49 9.53 -4.99
CA VAL A 40 -31.22 9.22 -4.31
C VAL A 40 -30.94 7.72 -4.42
N VAL A 41 -29.84 7.35 -5.08
CA VAL A 41 -29.40 5.96 -5.20
C VAL A 41 -28.55 5.56 -4.00
N ILE A 42 -28.90 4.44 -3.35
CA ILE A 42 -28.11 3.88 -2.27
C ILE A 42 -27.25 2.74 -2.80
N LEU A 43 -25.96 2.99 -2.87
CA LEU A 43 -24.95 2.05 -3.32
C LEU A 43 -24.36 1.28 -2.13
N SER A 44 -24.50 -0.04 -2.16
CA SER A 44 -23.80 -0.92 -1.24
C SER A 44 -22.37 -1.13 -1.68
N VAL A 45 -21.46 -1.00 -0.72
CA VAL A 45 -20.02 -1.22 -0.88
C VAL A 45 -19.53 -2.21 0.17
N PRO A 46 -18.45 -2.95 -0.11
CA PRO A 46 -18.03 -4.08 0.74
C PRO A 46 -17.46 -3.63 2.09
N ASN A 47 -16.87 -2.43 2.18
CA ASN A 47 -16.32 -1.90 3.43
C ASN A 47 -16.22 -0.36 3.40
N ALA A 48 -15.90 0.24 4.55
CA ALA A 48 -15.79 1.68 4.71
C ALA A 48 -14.64 2.32 3.90
N PHE A 49 -13.60 1.56 3.57
CA PHE A 49 -12.49 2.04 2.76
C PHE A 49 -12.89 2.21 1.29
N VAL A 50 -13.63 1.23 0.73
CA VAL A 50 -14.22 1.35 -0.61
C VAL A 50 -15.23 2.50 -0.65
N LYS A 51 -16.03 2.69 0.40
CA LYS A 51 -16.92 3.85 0.54
C LYS A 51 -16.15 5.17 0.38
N GLU A 52 -15.12 5.39 1.18
CA GLU A 52 -14.32 6.62 1.18
C GLU A 52 -13.64 6.86 -0.17
N TRP A 53 -13.11 5.80 -0.78
CA TRP A 53 -12.43 5.88 -2.06
C TRP A 53 -13.37 6.22 -3.21
N LEU A 54 -14.52 5.54 -3.30
CA LEU A 54 -15.53 5.85 -4.31
C LEU A 54 -16.08 7.28 -4.13
N LEU A 55 -16.32 7.71 -2.89
CA LEU A 55 -16.74 9.09 -2.57
C LEU A 55 -15.72 10.13 -3.08
N THR A 56 -14.43 9.89 -2.84
CA THR A 56 -13.39 10.89 -3.13
C THR A 56 -13.02 10.94 -4.61
N LYS A 57 -12.94 9.78 -5.27
CA LYS A 57 -12.34 9.66 -6.61
C LYS A 57 -13.36 9.46 -7.73
N TYR A 58 -14.45 8.75 -7.46
CA TYR A 58 -15.35 8.26 -8.51
C TYR A 58 -16.79 8.72 -8.36
N HIS A 59 -17.12 9.45 -7.29
CA HIS A 59 -18.48 9.90 -7.01
C HIS A 59 -19.11 10.65 -8.17
N ASN A 60 -18.39 11.63 -8.72
CA ASN A 60 -18.87 12.43 -9.85
C ASN A 60 -19.04 11.58 -11.13
N SER A 61 -18.14 10.62 -11.36
CA SER A 61 -18.23 9.72 -12.51
C SER A 61 -19.46 8.80 -12.38
N ILE A 62 -19.66 8.19 -11.21
CA ILE A 62 -20.81 7.31 -10.94
C ILE A 62 -22.12 8.11 -11.05
N LEU A 63 -22.18 9.31 -10.48
CA LEU A 63 -23.37 10.16 -10.52
C LEU A 63 -23.71 10.60 -11.95
N ARG A 64 -22.69 10.92 -12.74
CA ARG A 64 -22.87 11.26 -14.15
C ARG A 64 -23.41 10.07 -14.95
N SER A 65 -22.82 8.89 -14.79
CA SER A 65 -23.28 7.67 -15.44
C SER A 65 -24.72 7.32 -15.06
N LEU A 66 -25.07 7.40 -13.77
CA LEU A 66 -26.43 7.17 -13.30
C LEU A 66 -27.42 8.19 -13.89
N ARG A 67 -27.06 9.48 -13.93
CA ARG A 67 -27.89 10.53 -14.54
C ARG A 67 -28.13 10.33 -16.03
N ASN A 68 -27.10 9.91 -16.77
CA ASN A 68 -27.21 9.66 -18.20
C ASN A 68 -28.19 8.52 -18.52
N LEU A 69 -28.28 7.53 -17.63
CA LEU A 69 -29.15 6.37 -17.79
C LEU A 69 -30.56 6.66 -17.25
N GLU A 70 -30.66 7.41 -16.15
CA GLU A 70 -31.92 7.74 -15.50
C GLU A 70 -31.91 9.17 -14.93
N ASN A 71 -32.61 10.07 -15.63
CA ASN A 71 -32.61 11.52 -15.36
C ASN A 71 -33.21 11.91 -14.00
N SER A 72 -33.96 11.03 -13.32
CA SER A 72 -34.52 11.28 -11.98
C SER A 72 -33.47 11.22 -10.87
N ILE A 73 -32.31 10.59 -11.13
CA ILE A 73 -31.26 10.42 -10.13
C ILE A 73 -30.47 11.73 -9.97
N HIS A 74 -30.37 12.24 -8.74
CA HIS A 74 -29.63 13.47 -8.47
C HIS A 74 -28.66 13.38 -7.30
N ALA A 75 -28.66 12.28 -6.53
CA ALA A 75 -27.66 12.03 -5.50
C ALA A 75 -27.35 10.53 -5.35
N ILE A 76 -26.19 10.24 -4.76
CA ILE A 76 -25.76 8.89 -4.39
C ILE A 76 -25.37 8.89 -2.92
N GLU A 77 -25.90 7.93 -2.18
CA GLU A 77 -25.47 7.59 -0.83
C GLU A 77 -24.80 6.21 -0.80
N TYR A 78 -23.88 6.01 0.14
CA TYR A 78 -23.10 4.78 0.24
C TYR A 78 -23.35 4.09 1.58
N VAL A 79 -23.68 2.80 1.52
CA VAL A 79 -23.90 1.95 2.70
C VAL A 79 -22.96 0.76 2.68
N VAL A 80 -22.40 0.42 3.84
CA VAL A 80 -21.56 -0.78 3.97
C VAL A 80 -22.46 -2.00 4.12
N ASN A 81 -22.23 -3.05 3.32
CA ASN A 81 -23.00 -4.29 3.38
C ASN A 81 -22.81 -4.97 4.75
N LYS A 82 -23.87 -5.03 5.58
CA LYS A 82 -23.85 -5.70 6.91
C LYS A 82 -24.43 -7.13 6.89
N GLU A 83 -24.92 -7.63 5.75
CA GLU A 83 -25.64 -8.91 5.69
C GLU A 83 -24.73 -10.15 5.54
N GLU A 84 -23.48 -10.00 5.11
CA GLU A 84 -22.51 -11.11 5.19
C GLU A 84 -21.95 -11.32 6.60
N THR A 85 -22.17 -10.37 7.50
CA THR A 85 -21.73 -10.45 8.90
C THR A 85 -22.69 -11.25 9.79
N ARG A 86 -23.90 -11.59 9.33
CA ARG A 86 -24.95 -12.19 10.18
C ARG A 86 -25.40 -13.61 9.81
N LYS A 87 -25.15 -14.09 8.59
CA LYS A 87 -25.67 -15.42 8.15
C LYS A 87 -24.83 -16.64 8.58
N ARG A 88 -23.75 -16.45 9.35
CA ARG A 88 -22.85 -17.55 9.77
C ARG A 88 -22.99 -17.96 11.24
N GLU A 89 -23.87 -17.33 12.01
CA GLU A 89 -23.92 -17.50 13.48
C GLU A 89 -24.94 -18.53 14.02
N GLU A 90 -25.69 -19.26 13.19
CA GLU A 90 -26.70 -20.21 13.72
C GLU A 90 -26.62 -21.61 13.09
N ARG A 91 -25.69 -22.46 13.55
CA ARG A 91 -25.89 -23.92 13.70
C ARG A 91 -25.14 -24.45 14.93
N PRO A 92 -25.69 -25.44 15.67
CA PRO A 92 -25.21 -25.79 17.00
C PRO A 92 -23.92 -26.60 16.98
N SER A 93 -23.12 -26.36 18.01
CA SER A 93 -21.81 -26.93 18.34
C SER A 93 -21.77 -28.46 18.44
N GLN A 94 -20.80 -29.06 17.74
CA GLN A 94 -20.10 -30.24 18.24
C GLN A 94 -18.64 -29.87 18.47
N GLU A 95 -18.23 -30.09 19.72
CA GLU A 95 -16.94 -29.76 20.30
C GLU A 95 -15.79 -30.43 19.54
N ILE A 96 -14.90 -29.61 18.99
CA ILE A 96 -13.49 -29.97 18.88
C ILE A 96 -12.74 -28.85 19.58
N HIS A 97 -12.26 -29.17 20.78
CA HIS A 97 -11.30 -28.35 21.51
C HIS A 97 -10.01 -28.22 20.69
N THR A 98 -9.96 -27.20 19.85
CA THR A 98 -8.70 -26.60 19.42
C THR A 98 -8.75 -25.17 19.90
N LYS A 99 -7.83 -24.82 20.81
CA LYS A 99 -7.58 -23.44 21.23
C LYS A 99 -7.19 -22.63 19.98
N GLU A 100 -8.17 -22.10 19.27
CA GLU A 100 -7.95 -21.11 18.24
C GLU A 100 -7.65 -19.80 18.95
N LEU A 101 -6.38 -19.39 18.87
CA LEU A 101 -5.99 -18.01 19.10
C LEU A 101 -6.82 -17.12 18.15
N PRO A 102 -7.22 -15.91 18.59
CA PRO A 102 -8.00 -15.02 17.75
C PRO A 102 -7.23 -14.72 16.47
N LEU A 103 -7.83 -15.07 15.32
CA LEU A 103 -7.47 -14.57 14.01
C LEU A 103 -7.61 -13.04 14.06
N LEU A 104 -6.51 -12.37 14.41
CA LEU A 104 -6.33 -10.95 14.19
C LEU A 104 -6.50 -10.72 12.68
N GLU A 105 -7.67 -10.21 12.30
CA GLU A 105 -7.86 -9.50 11.04
C GLU A 105 -6.77 -8.42 11.01
N ALA A 106 -5.73 -8.70 10.26
CA ALA A 106 -4.51 -7.92 10.26
C ALA A 106 -4.76 -6.67 9.40
N THR A 107 -5.59 -5.76 9.94
CA THR A 107 -5.81 -4.42 9.43
C THR A 107 -4.47 -3.71 9.43
N VAL A 108 -4.06 -3.17 8.27
CA VAL A 108 -2.91 -2.28 8.17
C VAL A 108 -3.06 -1.21 9.25
N ASN A 109 -2.12 -1.19 10.21
CA ASN A 109 -2.22 -0.28 11.33
C ASN A 109 -1.92 1.13 10.81
N LYS A 110 -2.82 2.10 11.07
CA LYS A 110 -2.66 3.48 10.57
C LYS A 110 -1.38 4.16 11.07
N ASP A 111 -0.80 3.66 12.17
CA ASP A 111 0.38 4.28 12.78
C ASP A 111 1.70 3.95 12.07
N ASP A 112 1.79 2.78 11.44
CA ASP A 112 2.99 2.29 10.75
C ASP A 112 2.81 2.03 9.26
N ASN A 113 1.56 1.93 8.80
CA ASN A 113 1.16 1.62 7.43
C ASN A 113 1.80 0.33 6.87
N LEU A 114 2.16 -0.62 7.74
CA LEU A 114 2.74 -1.90 7.34
C LEU A 114 1.65 -2.91 6.99
N ASN A 115 1.86 -3.67 5.91
CA ASN A 115 1.03 -4.81 5.59
C ASN A 115 1.49 -6.05 6.37
N PRO A 116 0.70 -6.57 7.32
CA PRO A 116 1.08 -7.71 8.16
C PRO A 116 1.24 -9.03 7.39
N ARG A 117 0.79 -9.11 6.14
CA ARG A 117 1.00 -10.30 5.28
C ARG A 117 2.43 -10.40 4.73
N TYR A 118 3.14 -9.28 4.66
CA TYR A 118 4.51 -9.21 4.16
C TYR A 118 5.49 -9.44 5.30
N THR A 119 5.86 -10.69 5.54
CA THR A 119 6.85 -11.08 6.55
C THR A 119 7.92 -11.96 5.93
N PHE A 120 9.03 -12.22 6.64
CA PHE A 120 10.11 -13.05 6.13
C PHE A 120 9.67 -14.51 5.91
N GLU A 121 8.77 -15.03 6.74
CA GLU A 121 8.25 -16.41 6.65
C GLU A 121 7.44 -16.65 5.37
N THR A 122 6.97 -15.57 4.76
CA THR A 122 6.13 -15.54 3.56
C THR A 122 6.94 -15.16 2.33
N PHE A 123 8.18 -14.71 2.51
CA PHE A 123 9.12 -14.38 1.46
C PHE A 123 9.88 -15.64 1.02
N VAL A 124 9.71 -16.06 -0.23
CA VAL A 124 10.43 -17.21 -0.78
C VAL A 124 11.85 -16.79 -1.14
N ILE A 125 12.84 -17.43 -0.51
CA ILE A 125 14.26 -17.17 -0.75
C ILE A 125 14.77 -18.11 -1.84
N GLY A 126 15.55 -17.57 -2.77
CA GLY A 126 16.28 -18.32 -3.77
C GLY A 126 17.54 -17.56 -4.20
N PRO A 127 18.34 -18.12 -5.13
CA PRO A 127 19.61 -17.51 -5.55
C PRO A 127 19.47 -16.07 -6.07
N PHE A 128 18.32 -15.74 -6.67
CA PHE A 128 18.02 -14.43 -7.23
C PHE A 128 17.77 -13.33 -6.18
N ASN A 129 17.46 -13.67 -4.92
CA ASN A 129 17.16 -12.69 -3.87
C ASN A 129 17.90 -12.94 -2.55
N GLU A 130 18.84 -13.90 -2.53
CA GLU A 130 19.61 -14.28 -1.35
C GLU A 130 20.41 -13.10 -0.78
N LEU A 131 21.07 -12.30 -1.64
CA LEU A 131 21.82 -11.12 -1.22
C LEU A 131 20.91 -10.06 -0.58
N ALA A 132 19.74 -9.81 -1.18
CA ALA A 132 18.77 -8.86 -0.64
C ALA A 132 18.22 -9.33 0.70
N HIS A 133 17.95 -10.64 0.83
CA HIS A 133 17.57 -11.24 2.09
C HIS A 133 18.68 -11.13 3.14
N ALA A 134 19.94 -11.41 2.80
CA ALA A 134 21.07 -11.28 3.72
C ALA A 134 21.27 -9.83 4.20
N ALA A 135 21.13 -8.85 3.30
CA ALA A 135 21.17 -7.43 3.65
C ALA A 135 20.02 -7.06 4.61
N ALA A 136 18.80 -7.55 4.34
CA ALA A 136 17.65 -7.38 5.22
C ALA A 136 17.89 -7.97 6.62
N GLN A 137 18.49 -9.17 6.69
CA GLN A 137 18.88 -9.83 7.94
C GLN A 137 19.93 -9.03 8.74
N ALA A 138 20.86 -8.35 8.06
CA ALA A 138 21.83 -7.48 8.72
C ALA A 138 21.17 -6.21 9.29
N VAL A 139 20.25 -5.61 8.54
CA VAL A 139 19.49 -4.41 8.98
C VAL A 139 18.66 -4.72 10.22
N ILE A 140 17.90 -5.82 10.26
CA ILE A 140 17.07 -6.14 11.43
C ILE A 140 17.89 -6.42 12.71
N LYS A 141 19.12 -6.94 12.57
CA LYS A 141 20.02 -7.20 13.71
C LYS A 141 20.55 -5.92 14.33
N LYS A 142 20.89 -4.91 13.52
CA LYS A 142 21.42 -3.62 13.98
C LYS A 142 20.83 -2.44 13.19
N PRO A 143 19.53 -2.11 13.37
CA PRO A 143 18.88 -1.05 12.61
C PRO A 143 19.51 0.31 12.89
N GLY A 144 19.80 1.06 11.82
CA GLY A 144 20.41 2.40 11.85
C GLY A 144 21.94 2.37 11.79
N ILE A 145 22.56 1.20 11.96
CA ILE A 145 24.02 1.01 12.01
C ILE A 145 24.50 0.24 10.79
N MET A 146 23.95 -0.95 10.55
CA MET A 146 24.33 -1.77 9.40
C MET A 146 23.51 -1.33 8.19
N TYR A 147 24.19 -1.04 7.08
CA TYR A 147 23.55 -0.74 5.78
C TYR A 147 22.48 0.36 5.89
N ASN A 148 22.93 1.57 6.23
CA ASN A 148 22.06 2.75 6.28
C ASN A 148 22.49 3.76 5.20
N PRO A 149 21.63 4.12 4.24
CA PRO A 149 20.36 3.46 3.94
C PRO A 149 20.57 2.04 3.38
N LEU A 150 19.50 1.24 3.42
CA LEU A 150 19.36 0.05 2.58
C LEU A 150 18.53 0.43 1.35
N PHE A 151 19.09 0.28 0.16
CA PHE A 151 18.42 0.56 -1.10
C PHE A 151 18.22 -0.74 -1.89
N ILE A 152 16.96 -1.08 -2.18
CA ILE A 152 16.60 -2.30 -2.90
C ILE A 152 16.03 -1.93 -4.26
N HIS A 153 16.58 -2.46 -5.35
CA HIS A 153 16.01 -2.25 -6.68
C HIS A 153 15.77 -3.55 -7.44
N GLY A 154 15.04 -3.45 -8.55
CA GLY A 154 14.63 -4.58 -9.38
C GLY A 154 13.31 -4.26 -10.08
N ALA A 155 12.92 -5.00 -11.10
CA ALA A 155 11.68 -4.70 -11.82
C ALA A 155 10.41 -4.95 -10.97
N THR A 156 9.27 -4.53 -11.49
CA THR A 156 7.97 -4.75 -10.86
C THR A 156 7.73 -6.25 -10.63
N GLY A 157 7.18 -6.60 -9.46
CA GLY A 157 6.88 -7.99 -9.11
C GLY A 157 8.07 -8.83 -8.62
N HIS A 158 9.28 -8.27 -8.51
CA HIS A 158 10.45 -8.98 -7.98
C HIS A 158 10.49 -9.11 -6.45
N GLY A 159 9.46 -8.62 -5.74
CA GLY A 159 9.34 -8.78 -4.28
C GLY A 159 9.95 -7.66 -3.45
N LYS A 160 10.33 -6.52 -4.04
CA LYS A 160 10.87 -5.34 -3.35
C LYS A 160 9.99 -4.88 -2.18
N THR A 161 8.72 -4.56 -2.45
CA THR A 161 7.74 -4.12 -1.46
C THR A 161 7.53 -5.15 -0.36
N HIS A 162 7.50 -6.44 -0.70
CA HIS A 162 7.38 -7.51 0.30
C HIS A 162 8.59 -7.47 1.24
N LEU A 163 9.80 -7.45 0.69
CA LEU A 163 11.02 -7.51 1.49
C LEU A 163 11.19 -6.29 2.42
N ILE A 164 11.00 -5.07 1.92
CA ILE A 164 11.15 -3.86 2.74
C ILE A 164 10.09 -3.81 3.85
N GLN A 165 8.86 -4.23 3.58
CA GLN A 165 7.81 -4.30 4.61
C GLN A 165 8.04 -5.46 5.59
N ALA A 166 8.62 -6.58 5.14
CA ALA A 166 9.02 -7.67 6.02
C ALA A 166 10.08 -7.23 7.05
N ILE A 167 11.04 -6.38 6.62
CA ILE A 167 11.99 -5.74 7.55
C ILE A 167 11.23 -4.91 8.59
N GLY A 168 10.29 -4.07 8.15
CA GLY A 168 9.50 -3.23 9.04
C GLY A 168 8.67 -4.03 10.06
N ASN A 169 7.94 -5.03 9.59
CA ASN A 169 7.13 -5.92 10.43
C ASN A 169 8.00 -6.67 11.45
N HIS A 170 9.16 -7.17 11.04
CA HIS A 170 10.07 -7.86 11.94
C HIS A 170 10.61 -6.91 13.02
N ILE A 171 11.09 -5.72 12.65
CA ILE A 171 11.61 -4.75 13.63
C ILE A 171 10.53 -4.36 14.64
N LYS A 172 9.30 -4.12 14.18
CA LYS A 172 8.18 -3.78 15.06
C LYS A 172 7.85 -4.91 16.03
N THR A 173 7.86 -6.16 15.55
CA THR A 173 7.53 -7.34 16.37
C THR A 173 8.61 -7.60 17.42
N THR A 174 9.88 -7.51 17.03
CA THR A 174 11.01 -7.80 17.91
C THR A 174 11.30 -6.65 18.89
N ASN A 175 11.06 -5.40 18.47
CA ASN A 175 11.27 -4.19 19.27
C ASN A 175 10.02 -3.30 19.27
N PRO A 176 9.00 -3.59 20.10
CA PRO A 176 7.74 -2.82 20.13
C PRO A 176 7.89 -1.34 20.49
N SER A 177 9.01 -0.95 21.10
CA SER A 177 9.32 0.45 21.43
C SER A 177 9.76 1.28 20.22
N LYS A 178 10.22 0.64 19.13
CA LYS A 178 10.66 1.34 17.92
C LYS A 178 9.46 1.71 17.05
N LYS A 179 9.41 2.97 16.66
CA LYS A 179 8.41 3.51 15.72
C LYS A 179 8.87 3.25 14.29
N VAL A 180 8.17 2.36 13.59
CA VAL A 180 8.40 2.04 12.18
C VAL A 180 7.32 2.70 11.33
N TYR A 181 7.68 3.22 10.17
CA TYR A 181 6.71 3.76 9.22
C TYR A 181 7.05 3.40 7.77
N TYR A 182 6.06 2.88 7.06
CA TYR A 182 6.11 2.61 5.64
C TYR A 182 5.29 3.64 4.84
N MET A 183 5.83 4.11 3.72
CA MET A 183 5.09 4.92 2.78
C MET A 183 5.57 4.72 1.36
N THR A 184 4.73 5.04 0.39
CA THR A 184 5.14 5.20 -1.00
C THR A 184 5.64 6.62 -1.24
N SER A 185 6.48 6.81 -2.25
CA SER A 185 6.89 8.14 -2.72
C SER A 185 5.72 9.03 -3.12
N GLU A 186 4.64 8.44 -3.65
CA GLU A 186 3.41 9.18 -3.95
C GLU A 186 2.73 9.71 -2.69
N GLN A 187 2.62 8.90 -1.63
CA GLN A 187 2.06 9.33 -0.35
C GLN A 187 2.88 10.47 0.25
N PHE A 188 4.21 10.37 0.20
CA PHE A 188 5.09 11.45 0.65
C PHE A 188 4.86 12.73 -0.17
N GLY A 189 4.73 12.62 -1.49
CA GLY A 189 4.43 13.75 -2.37
C GLY A 189 3.08 14.40 -2.05
N GLN A 190 2.04 13.61 -1.79
CA GLN A 190 0.72 14.11 -1.38
C GLN A 190 0.78 14.83 -0.04
N ASP A 191 1.44 14.24 0.96
CA ASP A 191 1.61 14.84 2.29
C ASP A 191 2.39 16.16 2.19
N CYS A 192 3.42 16.21 1.34
CA CYS A 192 4.21 17.42 1.09
C CYS A 192 3.39 18.52 0.40
N MET A 193 2.59 18.17 -0.62
CA MET A 193 1.71 19.13 -1.30
C MET A 193 0.67 19.71 -0.34
N ASN A 194 0.02 18.86 0.45
CA ASN A 194 -0.96 19.28 1.45
C ASN A 194 -0.33 20.22 2.48
N ALA A 195 0.90 19.94 2.92
CA ALA A 195 1.62 20.79 3.85
C ALA A 195 2.01 22.14 3.23
N LEU A 196 2.41 22.16 1.96
CA LEU A 196 2.69 23.40 1.22
C LEU A 196 1.45 24.28 1.07
N GLN A 197 0.31 23.69 0.65
CA GLN A 197 -0.94 24.42 0.46
C GLN A 197 -1.46 25.04 1.77
N ASN A 198 -1.32 24.31 2.87
CA ASN A 198 -1.82 24.73 4.18
C ASN A 198 -0.79 25.51 5.02
N GLN A 199 0.40 25.85 4.46
CA GLN A 199 1.50 26.49 5.17
C GLN A 199 1.95 25.75 6.45
N LYS A 200 1.82 24.42 6.46
CA LYS A 200 2.11 23.53 7.61
C LYS A 200 3.36 22.67 7.39
N MET A 201 4.37 23.21 6.71
CA MET A 201 5.59 22.48 6.39
C MET A 201 6.33 21.99 7.63
N THR A 202 6.33 22.76 8.72
CA THR A 202 6.94 22.35 9.99
C THR A 202 6.27 21.08 10.56
N VAL A 203 4.93 21.01 10.49
CA VAL A 203 4.17 19.84 10.97
C VAL A 203 4.49 18.60 10.12
N PHE A 204 4.62 18.76 8.81
CA PHE A 204 5.06 17.70 7.91
C PHE A 204 6.44 17.16 8.27
N LYS A 205 7.41 18.04 8.54
CA LYS A 205 8.77 17.64 8.95
C LYS A 205 8.75 16.86 10.26
N GLU A 206 8.05 17.35 11.27
CA GLU A 206 7.94 16.69 12.57
C GLU A 206 7.19 15.36 12.51
N LYS A 207 6.22 15.21 11.59
CA LYS A 207 5.49 13.95 11.36
C LYS A 207 6.46 12.79 11.08
N TYR A 208 7.48 12.99 10.25
CA TYR A 208 8.38 11.91 9.85
C TYR A 208 9.63 11.78 10.72
N ARG A 209 10.09 12.86 11.35
CA ARG A 209 11.28 12.84 12.23
C ARG A 209 11.12 11.96 13.48
N LYS A 210 9.87 11.70 13.89
CA LYS A 210 9.56 10.88 15.08
C LYS A 210 9.84 9.39 14.92
N TYR A 211 10.07 8.91 13.70
CA TYR A 211 10.21 7.47 13.42
C TYR A 211 11.67 7.00 13.58
N ASP A 212 11.83 5.81 14.15
CA ASP A 212 13.12 5.15 14.32
C ASP A 212 13.55 4.40 13.05
N VAL A 213 12.57 4.00 12.25
CA VAL A 213 12.74 3.32 10.97
C VAL A 213 11.77 3.93 9.96
N LEU A 214 12.31 4.45 8.85
CA LEU A 214 11.51 4.97 7.74
C LEU A 214 11.75 4.12 6.49
N ILE A 215 10.66 3.63 5.91
CA ILE A 215 10.65 2.83 4.69
C ILE A 215 9.92 3.63 3.60
N VAL A 216 10.58 3.87 2.47
CA VAL A 216 10.01 4.61 1.34
C VAL A 216 10.07 3.73 0.09
N ASP A 217 8.89 3.37 -0.40
CA ASP A 217 8.69 2.52 -1.59
C ASP A 217 8.64 3.37 -2.86
N ASP A 218 9.15 2.83 -3.96
CA ASP A 218 9.05 3.37 -5.31
C ASP A 218 9.63 4.78 -5.51
N ILE A 219 10.90 4.98 -5.13
CA ILE A 219 11.63 6.24 -5.26
C ILE A 219 11.65 6.82 -6.68
N GLN A 220 11.47 6.00 -7.72
CA GLN A 220 11.36 6.44 -9.11
C GLN A 220 10.25 7.49 -9.32
N PHE A 221 9.21 7.51 -8.49
CA PHE A 221 8.15 8.52 -8.57
C PHE A 221 8.57 9.94 -8.16
N PHE A 222 9.80 10.13 -7.66
CA PHE A 222 10.38 11.46 -7.43
C PHE A 222 11.06 12.08 -8.65
N SER A 223 11.19 11.36 -9.78
CA SER A 223 11.73 11.90 -11.05
C SER A 223 11.12 13.26 -11.35
N ASP A 224 11.97 14.27 -11.55
CA ASP A 224 11.62 15.64 -11.94
C ASP A 224 10.78 16.43 -10.91
N LYS A 225 10.51 15.87 -9.73
CA LYS A 225 9.77 16.52 -8.64
C LYS A 225 10.72 17.21 -7.66
N GLN A 226 11.40 18.26 -8.11
CA GLN A 226 12.45 18.97 -7.35
C GLN A 226 12.10 19.27 -5.89
N LYS A 227 10.91 19.84 -5.63
CA LYS A 227 10.47 20.17 -4.25
C LYS A 227 10.38 18.92 -3.36
N PHE A 228 9.92 17.79 -3.90
CA PHE A 228 9.81 16.55 -3.10
C PHE A 228 11.18 15.92 -2.88
N GLN A 229 12.08 16.01 -3.86
CA GLN A 229 13.46 15.56 -3.72
C GLN A 229 14.23 16.36 -2.67
N GLU A 230 14.03 17.68 -2.64
CA GLU A 230 14.61 18.57 -1.63
C GLU A 230 14.12 18.21 -0.22
N GLU A 231 12.81 18.05 -0.03
CA GLU A 231 12.24 17.68 1.26
C GLU A 231 12.67 16.27 1.71
N LEU A 232 12.75 15.32 0.79
CA LEU A 232 13.30 13.99 1.08
C LEU A 232 14.78 14.06 1.46
N PHE A 233 15.58 14.89 0.79
CA PHE A 233 16.99 15.06 1.09
C PHE A 233 17.20 15.59 2.52
N HIS A 234 16.42 16.58 2.94
CA HIS A 234 16.48 17.09 4.31
C HIS A 234 16.00 16.07 5.35
N LEU A 235 14.93 15.33 5.04
CA LEU A 235 14.45 14.25 5.91
C LEU A 235 15.50 13.14 6.04
N PHE A 236 16.11 12.72 4.93
CA PHE A 236 17.18 11.73 4.91
C PHE A 236 18.31 12.13 5.84
N ASN A 237 18.87 13.34 5.69
CA ASN A 237 19.98 13.78 6.52
C ASN A 237 19.60 13.81 8.00
N THR A 238 18.41 14.35 8.32
CA THR A 238 17.92 14.38 9.70
C THR A 238 17.85 12.97 10.30
N LEU A 239 17.31 12.00 9.57
CA LEU A 239 17.19 10.62 10.05
C LEU A 239 18.56 9.93 10.14
N TYR A 240 19.40 10.13 9.15
CA TYR A 240 20.73 9.55 9.06
C TYR A 240 21.63 10.02 10.21
N ASP A 241 21.68 11.33 10.46
CA ASP A 241 22.51 11.93 11.51
C ASP A 241 22.05 11.51 12.92
N ASN A 242 20.77 11.14 13.06
CA ASN A 242 20.19 10.62 14.30
C ASN A 242 20.23 9.07 14.38
N ASN A 243 21.01 8.39 13.53
CA ASN A 243 21.13 6.93 13.46
C ASN A 243 19.77 6.22 13.34
N ARG A 244 18.79 6.84 12.67
CA ARG A 244 17.51 6.20 12.32
C ARG A 244 17.72 5.33 11.07
N GLN A 245 17.07 4.17 11.03
CA GLN A 245 17.18 3.29 9.86
C GLN A 245 16.36 3.87 8.71
N ILE A 246 16.99 3.94 7.53
CA ILE A 246 16.32 4.35 6.30
C ILE A 246 16.36 3.20 5.30
N ILE A 247 15.22 2.90 4.68
CA ILE A 247 15.08 1.83 3.68
C ILE A 247 14.36 2.41 2.47
N PHE A 248 14.91 2.15 1.30
CA PHE A 248 14.37 2.61 0.02
C PHE A 248 14.13 1.44 -0.92
N SER A 249 13.12 1.59 -1.77
CA SER A 249 12.96 0.75 -2.94
C SER A 249 12.88 1.56 -4.23
N SER A 250 13.22 0.92 -5.35
CA SER A 250 13.03 1.50 -6.68
C SER A 250 12.94 0.44 -7.78
N ASP A 251 12.36 0.78 -8.92
CA ASP A 251 12.45 -0.08 -10.11
C ASP A 251 13.84 -0.08 -10.75
N LYS A 252 14.66 0.94 -10.46
CA LYS A 252 16.00 1.13 -11.05
C LYS A 252 17.03 1.52 -9.99
N HIS A 253 18.30 1.22 -10.25
CA HIS A 253 19.43 1.73 -9.47
C HIS A 253 19.37 3.27 -9.37
N PRO A 254 19.79 3.90 -8.24
CA PRO A 254 19.67 5.36 -8.04
C PRO A 254 20.20 6.20 -9.20
N TYR A 255 21.37 5.85 -9.73
CA TYR A 255 22.00 6.57 -10.84
C TYR A 255 21.30 6.41 -12.20
N PHE A 256 20.40 5.43 -12.35
CA PHE A 256 19.60 5.22 -13.58
C PHE A 256 18.18 5.77 -13.48
N ILE A 257 17.83 6.40 -12.35
CA ILE A 257 16.56 7.14 -12.23
C ILE A 257 16.79 8.53 -12.84
N THR A 258 16.15 8.76 -13.99
CA THR A 258 16.13 10.07 -14.65
C THR A 258 15.51 11.12 -13.73
N GLY A 259 15.89 12.38 -13.87
CA GLY A 259 15.27 13.46 -13.13
C GLY A 259 15.55 13.51 -11.62
N LEU A 260 16.34 12.59 -11.06
CA LEU A 260 16.85 12.69 -9.69
C LEU A 260 18.10 13.59 -9.61
N GLU A 261 18.15 14.44 -8.60
CA GLU A 261 19.31 15.28 -8.29
C GLU A 261 20.51 14.43 -7.85
N GLU A 262 21.72 14.82 -8.27
CA GLU A 262 22.97 14.10 -7.96
C GLU A 262 23.21 13.92 -6.46
N ARG A 263 22.88 14.94 -5.65
CA ARG A 263 22.99 14.86 -4.19
C ARG A 263 22.10 13.76 -3.61
N LEU A 264 20.90 13.58 -4.14
CA LEU A 264 19.97 12.56 -3.66
C LEU A 264 20.42 11.18 -4.13
N LYS A 265 20.88 11.03 -5.38
CA LYS A 265 21.48 9.76 -5.88
C LYS A 265 22.65 9.31 -5.00
N SER A 266 23.52 10.24 -4.61
CA SER A 266 24.63 9.98 -3.70
C SER A 266 24.14 9.49 -2.33
N ARG A 267 23.12 10.12 -1.75
CA ARG A 267 22.55 9.68 -0.46
C ARG A 267 21.88 8.31 -0.53
N LEU A 268 21.09 8.05 -1.57
CA LEU A 268 20.44 6.75 -1.80
C LEU A 268 21.47 5.62 -1.94
N SER A 269 22.66 5.93 -2.48
CA SER A 269 23.76 4.98 -2.68
C SER A 269 24.81 4.99 -1.57
N ALA A 270 24.62 5.75 -0.49
CA ALA A 270 25.62 5.93 0.57
C ALA A 270 25.78 4.70 1.49
N GLY A 271 24.80 3.78 1.45
CA GLY A 271 24.79 2.55 2.23
C GLY A 271 24.88 1.31 1.33
N MET A 272 24.03 0.32 1.60
CA MET A 272 23.99 -0.90 0.77
C MET A 272 22.96 -0.74 -0.34
N THR A 273 23.39 -0.91 -1.59
CA THR A 273 22.49 -1.01 -2.74
C THR A 273 22.46 -2.45 -3.22
N VAL A 274 21.26 -3.03 -3.34
CA VAL A 274 21.07 -4.43 -3.73
C VAL A 274 20.06 -4.54 -4.85
N ASP A 275 20.41 -5.32 -5.88
CA ASP A 275 19.50 -5.71 -6.95
C ASP A 275 18.73 -6.98 -6.60
N ILE A 276 17.47 -7.04 -7.00
CA ILE A 276 16.63 -8.24 -7.01
C ILE A 276 16.27 -8.53 -8.48
N PRO A 277 17.03 -9.41 -9.16
CA PRO A 277 16.71 -9.86 -10.50
C PRO A 277 15.42 -10.68 -10.55
N ALA A 278 14.98 -10.99 -11.78
CA ALA A 278 13.81 -11.82 -11.99
C ALA A 278 14.05 -13.24 -11.44
N PRO A 279 13.07 -13.84 -10.74
CA PRO A 279 13.19 -15.21 -10.27
C PRO A 279 13.31 -16.18 -11.45
N ASP A 280 14.16 -17.18 -11.27
CA ASP A 280 14.28 -18.33 -12.17
C ASP A 280 13.00 -19.18 -12.15
N LYS A 281 12.91 -20.15 -13.07
CA LYS A 281 11.70 -20.94 -13.26
C LYS A 281 11.31 -21.73 -12.00
N GLU A 282 12.28 -22.29 -11.28
CA GLU A 282 12.04 -23.10 -10.07
C GLU A 282 11.54 -22.19 -8.95
N SER A 283 12.21 -21.04 -8.75
CA SER A 283 11.79 -20.03 -7.78
C SER A 283 10.39 -19.48 -8.07
N ARG A 284 10.04 -19.24 -9.34
CA ARG A 284 8.67 -18.80 -9.72
C ARG A 284 7.61 -19.81 -9.32
N ILE A 285 7.86 -21.10 -9.56
CA ILE A 285 6.95 -22.17 -9.15
C ILE A 285 6.80 -22.17 -7.62
N ALA A 286 7.91 -22.07 -6.88
CA ALA A 286 7.88 -22.03 -5.42
C ALA A 286 7.06 -20.83 -4.89
N ILE A 287 7.23 -19.64 -5.49
CA ILE A 287 6.45 -18.43 -5.15
C ILE A 287 4.96 -18.65 -5.41
N ILE A 288 4.58 -19.19 -6.57
CA ILE A 288 3.19 -19.43 -6.94
C ILE A 288 2.56 -20.45 -6.00
N SER A 289 3.23 -21.57 -5.74
CA SER A 289 2.75 -22.60 -4.82
C SER A 289 2.54 -22.05 -3.41
N ARG A 290 3.46 -21.20 -2.93
CA ARG A 290 3.35 -20.55 -1.61
C ARG A 290 2.18 -19.56 -1.53
N LYS A 291 1.89 -18.85 -2.63
CA LYS A 291 0.72 -17.95 -2.73
C LYS A 291 -0.59 -18.74 -2.82
N ALA A 292 -0.62 -19.84 -3.57
CA ALA A 292 -1.79 -20.69 -3.75
C ALA A 292 -2.21 -21.39 -2.44
N LEU A 293 -1.25 -21.81 -1.61
CA LEU A 293 -1.52 -22.39 -0.27
C LEU A 293 -2.12 -21.40 0.74
N ARG A 294 -2.22 -20.12 0.39
CA ARG A 294 -2.68 -19.02 1.27
C ARG A 294 -3.86 -18.23 0.67
N SER A 295 -4.31 -18.63 -0.52
CA SER A 295 -5.51 -18.11 -1.19
C SER A 295 -6.71 -18.93 -0.74
#